data_AF-A0A1I3BS01-F1
#
_entry.id   AF-A0A1I3BS01-F1
#
_cell.length_a   1.000
_cell.length_b   1.000
_cell.length_c   1.000
_cell.angle_alpha   90.00
_cell.angle_beta   90.00
_cell.angle_gamma   90.00
#
_symmetry.space_group_name_H-M   'P 1'
#
loop_
_entity.id
_entity.type
_entity.pdbx_description
1 polymer ?
#
loop_
_entity_poly.entity_id
_entity_poly.type
_entity_poly.pdbx_seq_one_letter_code
_entity_poly.pdbx_strand_id
1 'polypeptide(L)'
;MLKCSECSRDLEEKDALVHTAEDGQRKVICPECFERLTGVDYKTFAYRKENAKQTMFAVLFCLAATAYAWYDKGWMWGVGGIVLTILVYLFSSKTR
;
A
#
# COMPACT_ATOMS: atom_id res chain seq x y z
N MET A 1 15.21 -16.19 17.54
CA MET A 1 15.57 -14.86 18.09
C MET A 1 16.35 -14.13 17.02
N LEU A 2 15.82 -13.03 16.51
CA LEU A 2 16.43 -12.25 15.44
C LEU A 2 17.12 -11.04 16.06
N LYS A 3 18.32 -10.69 15.60
CA LYS A 3 19.00 -9.48 16.08
C LYS A 3 18.77 -8.32 15.12
N CYS A 4 18.36 -7.21 15.70
CA CYS A 4 18.27 -5.92 15.02
C CYS A 4 19.63 -5.51 14.46
N SER A 5 19.73 -5.25 13.16
CA SER A 5 21.00 -4.85 12.52
C SER A 5 21.51 -3.46 12.97
N GLU A 6 20.62 -2.59 13.44
CA GLU A 6 20.97 -1.22 13.90
C GLU A 6 21.20 -1.15 15.41
N CYS A 7 20.33 -1.81 16.18
CA CYS A 7 20.27 -1.67 17.63
C CYS A 7 20.79 -2.88 18.39
N SER A 8 21.16 -3.97 17.68
CA SER A 8 21.65 -5.25 18.23
C SER A 8 20.74 -5.89 19.31
N ARG A 9 19.52 -5.37 19.48
CA ARG A 9 18.51 -5.90 20.40
C ARG A 9 17.96 -7.22 19.87
N ASP A 10 17.73 -8.16 20.78
CA ASP A 10 17.01 -9.39 20.47
C ASP A 10 15.53 -9.08 20.22
N LEU A 11 15.03 -9.52 19.07
CA LEU A 11 13.67 -9.40 18.60
C LEU A 11 13.04 -10.79 18.48
N GLU A 12 11.76 -10.87 18.83
CA GLU A 12 10.92 -12.00 18.47
C GLU A 12 10.60 -11.95 16.96
N GLU A 13 10.38 -13.12 16.34
CA GLU A 13 10.08 -13.22 14.90
C GLU A 13 8.89 -12.38 14.45
N LYS A 14 7.95 -12.11 15.36
CA LYS A 14 6.74 -11.32 15.08
C LYS A 14 7.02 -9.82 14.94
N ASP A 15 8.07 -9.33 15.58
CA ASP A 15 8.42 -7.90 15.62
C ASP A 15 9.59 -7.56 14.69
N ALA A 16 10.15 -8.57 14.02
CA ALA A 16 11.25 -8.40 13.09
C ALA A 16 10.76 -7.82 11.75
N LEU A 17 11.21 -6.61 11.43
CA LEU A 17 10.87 -5.92 10.19
C LEU A 17 12.01 -6.07 9.19
N VAL A 18 11.70 -6.50 7.96
CA VAL A 18 12.68 -6.55 6.87
C VAL A 18 12.64 -5.22 6.13
N HIS A 19 13.67 -4.40 6.30
CA HIS A 19 13.85 -3.16 5.59
C HIS A 19 14.92 -3.32 4.50
N THR A 20 14.62 -2.83 3.30
CA THR A 20 15.59 -2.82 2.19
C THR A 20 16.22 -1.44 2.13
N ALA A 21 17.52 -1.36 2.42
CA ALA A 21 18.27 -0.12 2.35
C ALA A 21 18.45 0.32 0.88
N GLU A 22 18.85 1.58 0.66
CA GLU A 22 19.09 2.12 -0.70
C GLU A 22 20.12 1.32 -1.49
N ASP A 23 21.05 0.66 -0.81
CA ASP A 23 22.04 -0.26 -1.39
C ASP A 23 21.45 -1.62 -1.85
N GLY A 24 20.12 -1.79 -1.78
CA GLY A 24 19.42 -3.03 -2.12
C GLY A 24 19.58 -4.16 -1.09
N GLN A 25 20.32 -3.93 -0.02
CA GLN A 25 20.53 -4.91 1.04
C GLN A 25 19.33 -4.99 1.98
N ARG A 26 18.84 -6.22 2.22
CA ARG A 26 17.75 -6.50 3.16
C ARG A 26 18.33 -6.66 4.57
N LYS A 27 17.94 -5.76 5.48
CA LYS A 27 18.34 -5.77 6.90
C LYS A 27 17.12 -6.05 7.78
N VAL A 28 17.34 -6.77 8.88
CA VAL A 28 16.32 -7.01 9.90
C VAL A 28 16.41 -5.91 10.94
N ILE A 29 15.36 -5.13 11.11
CA ILE A 29 15.35 -3.97 12.00
C ILE A 29 14.15 -3.99 12.95
N CYS A 30 14.25 -3.22 14.02
CA CYS A 30 13.20 -3.05 15.01
C CYS A 30 12.16 -2.00 14.56
N PRO A 31 10.93 -2.00 15.11
CA PRO A 31 9.92 -0.98 14.82
C PRO A 31 10.39 0.46 15.12
N GLU A 32 11.08 0.67 16.25
CA GLU A 32 11.66 1.97 16.62
C GLU A 32 12.76 2.41 15.62
N CYS A 33 13.51 1.45 15.09
CA CYS A 33 14.57 1.66 14.12
C CYS A 33 13.99 2.01 12.74
N PHE A 34 12.89 1.35 12.37
CA PHE A 34 12.15 1.63 11.15
C PHE A 34 11.59 3.06 11.17
N GLU A 35 11.02 3.48 12.31
CA GLU A 35 10.51 4.84 12.49
C GLU A 35 11.63 5.89 12.37
N ARG A 36 12.81 5.64 12.98
CA ARG A 36 13.97 6.54 12.83
C ARG A 36 14.51 6.63 11.41
N LEU A 37 14.52 5.52 10.69
CA LEU A 37 15.06 5.45 9.32
C LEU A 37 14.10 6.04 8.29
N THR A 38 12.79 5.80 8.44
CA THR A 38 11.78 6.21 7.46
C THR A 38 11.02 7.48 7.83
N GLY A 39 11.15 7.94 9.08
CA GLY A 39 10.39 9.06 9.63
C GLY A 39 8.90 8.78 9.82
N VAL A 40 8.47 7.51 9.71
CA VAL A 40 7.06 7.10 9.78
C VAL A 40 6.90 5.91 10.73
N ASP A 41 5.95 5.99 11.64
CA ASP A 41 5.59 4.89 12.54
C ASP A 41 5.18 3.65 11.72
N TYR A 42 5.72 2.49 12.09
CA TYR A 42 5.47 1.23 11.39
C TYR A 42 3.97 0.90 11.28
N LYS A 43 3.14 1.24 12.28
CA LYS A 43 1.70 1.02 12.23
C LYS A 43 1.05 1.90 11.16
N THR A 44 1.49 3.15 11.00
CA THR A 44 0.99 4.04 9.95
C THR A 44 1.42 3.53 8.57
N PHE A 45 2.65 3.04 8.43
CA PHE A 45 3.12 2.43 7.19
C PHE A 45 2.32 1.17 6.84
N ALA A 46 2.14 0.25 7.80
CA ALA A 46 1.37 -0.98 7.62
C ALA A 46 -0.09 -0.68 7.23
N TYR A 47 -0.74 0.25 7.95
CA TYR A 47 -2.10 0.69 7.65
C TYR A 47 -2.22 1.29 6.23
N ARG A 48 -1.28 2.16 5.84
CA ARG A 48 -1.24 2.72 4.47
C ARG A 48 -1.05 1.64 3.40
N LYS A 49 -0.21 0.64 3.68
CA LYS A 49 0.03 -0.49 2.76
C LYS A 49 -1.19 -1.37 2.59
N GLU A 50 -1.93 -1.65 3.66
CA GLU A 50 -3.17 -2.43 3.60
C GLU A 50 -4.27 -1.67 2.86
N ASN A 51 -4.46 -0.38 3.16
CA ASN A 51 -5.37 0.49 2.42
C ASN A 51 -4.99 0.59 0.93
N ALA A 52 -3.69 0.67 0.60
CA ALA A 52 -3.23 0.66 -0.78
C ALA A 52 -3.63 -0.64 -1.52
N LYS A 53 -3.58 -1.79 -0.83
CA LYS A 53 -4.02 -3.07 -1.41
C LYS A 53 -5.53 -3.10 -1.63
N GLN A 54 -6.32 -2.68 -0.65
CA GLN A 54 -7.78 -2.65 -0.76
C GLN A 54 -8.25 -1.71 -1.87
N THR A 55 -7.65 -0.52 -1.96
CA THR A 55 -7.94 0.45 -3.03
C THR A 55 -7.57 -0.06 -4.41
N MET A 56 -6.44 -0.76 -4.53
CA MET A 56 -6.04 -1.40 -5.79
C MET A 56 -7.09 -2.41 -6.26
N PHE A 57 -7.60 -3.26 -5.36
CA PHE A 57 -8.67 -4.20 -5.70
C PHE A 57 -9.97 -3.51 -6.10
N ALA A 58 -10.37 -2.46 -5.39
CA ALA A 58 -11.57 -1.69 -5.72
C ALA A 58 -11.47 -1.04 -7.12
N VAL A 59 -10.33 -0.44 -7.46
CA VAL A 59 -10.10 0.18 -8.77
C VAL A 59 -10.15 -0.86 -9.90
N LEU A 60 -9.54 -2.04 -9.70
CA LEU A 60 -9.61 -3.13 -10.68
C LEU A 60 -11.05 -3.56 -10.96
N PHE A 61 -11.88 -3.68 -9.92
CA PHE A 61 -13.29 -4.03 -10.08
C PHE A 61 -14.07 -2.95 -10.84
N CYS A 62 -13.86 -1.66 -10.51
CA CYS A 62 -14.48 -0.56 -11.23
C CYS A 62 -14.06 -0.50 -12.71
N LEU A 63 -12.79 -0.77 -13.03
CA LEU A 63 -12.32 -0.85 -14.41
C LEU A 63 -12.97 -2.01 -15.18
N ALA A 64 -13.09 -3.18 -14.56
CA ALA A 64 -13.76 -4.33 -15.16
C ALA A 64 -15.23 -4.05 -15.45
N ALA A 65 -15.96 -3.44 -14.49
CA ALA A 65 -17.35 -3.04 -14.67
C ALA A 65 -17.50 -1.98 -15.77
N THR A 66 -16.56 -1.04 -15.85
CA THR A 66 -16.52 0.00 -16.89
C THR A 66 -16.29 -0.62 -18.28
N ALA A 67 -15.37 -1.59 -18.39
CA ALA A 67 -15.12 -2.30 -19.64
C ALA A 67 -16.35 -3.11 -20.09
N TYR A 68 -17.03 -3.76 -19.15
CA TYR A 68 -18.28 -4.46 -19.43
C TYR A 68 -19.39 -3.52 -19.90
N ALA A 69 -19.58 -2.39 -19.22
CA ALA A 69 -20.56 -1.37 -19.60
C ALA A 69 -20.24 -0.74 -20.96
N TRP A 70 -18.96 -0.57 -21.30
CA TRP A 70 -18.52 -0.13 -22.63
C TRP A 70 -18.92 -1.15 -23.70
N TYR A 71 -18.69 -2.44 -23.44
CA TYR A 71 -19.01 -3.51 -24.37
C TYR A 71 -20.52 -3.62 -24.64
N ASP A 72 -21.33 -3.57 -23.59
CA ASP A 72 -22.78 -3.81 -23.69
C ASP A 72 -23.58 -2.56 -24.12
N LYS A 73 -23.19 -1.36 -23.66
CA LYS A 73 -23.96 -0.11 -23.87
C LYS A 73 -23.24 0.98 -24.65
N GLY A 74 -22.04 0.71 -25.13
CA GLY A 74 -21.24 1.62 -25.96
C GLY A 74 -20.42 2.64 -25.16
N TRP A 75 -19.70 3.47 -25.91
CA TRP A 75 -18.59 4.29 -25.39
C TRP A 75 -18.96 5.34 -24.33
N MET A 76 -20.17 5.90 -24.36
CA MET A 76 -20.62 6.91 -23.39
C MET A 76 -20.65 6.36 -21.94
N TRP A 77 -21.06 5.10 -21.77
CA TRP A 77 -21.08 4.45 -20.46
C TRP A 77 -19.69 4.10 -19.95
N GLY A 78 -18.78 3.79 -20.89
CA GLY A 78 -17.37 3.62 -20.61
C GLY A 78 -16.70 4.88 -20.08
N VAL A 79 -16.94 6.04 -20.71
CA VAL A 79 -16.41 7.32 -20.22
C VAL A 79 -16.94 7.64 -18.81
N GLY A 80 -18.23 7.42 -18.56
CA GLY A 80 -18.83 7.61 -17.23
C GLY A 80 -18.19 6.72 -16.16
N GLY A 81 -17.92 5.44 -16.47
CA GLY A 81 -17.27 4.52 -15.55
C GLY A 81 -15.81 4.88 -15.26
N ILE A 82 -15.07 5.38 -16.25
CA ILE A 82 -13.69 5.88 -16.05
C ILE A 82 -13.70 7.08 -15.09
N VAL A 83 -14.59 8.05 -15.30
CA VAL A 83 -14.72 9.23 -14.43
C VAL A 83 -15.04 8.82 -12.99
N LEU A 84 -15.98 7.88 -12.81
CA LEU A 84 -16.34 7.38 -11.48
C LEU A 84 -15.18 6.64 -10.80
N THR A 85 -14.42 5.85 -11.55
CA THR A 85 -13.22 5.16 -11.04
C THR A 85 -12.15 6.15 -10.57
N ILE A 86 -11.93 7.23 -11.33
CA ILE A 86 -11.00 8.30 -10.95
C ILE A 86 -11.46 9.00 -9.67
N LEU A 87 -12.76 9.29 -9.53
CA LEU A 87 -13.32 9.90 -8.32
C LEU A 87 -13.12 9.02 -7.09
N VAL A 88 -13.38 7.71 -7.19
CA VAL A 88 -13.15 6.75 -6.10
C VAL A 88 -11.67 6.68 -5.72
N TYR A 89 -10.77 6.66 -6.71
CA TYR A 89 -9.33 6.65 -6.48
C TYR A 89 -8.86 7.93 -5.75
N LEU A 90 -9.31 9.10 -6.20
CA LEU A 90 -8.97 10.38 -5.56
C LEU A 90 -9.54 10.46 -4.13
N PHE A 91 -10.76 9.99 -3.92
CA PHE A 91 -11.36 9.98 -2.59
C PHE A 91 -10.61 9.05 -1.63
N SER A 92 -10.20 7.87 -2.10
CA SER A 92 -9.52 6.91 -1.24
C SER A 92 -8.03 7.22 -1.02
N SER A 93 -7.37 7.86 -1.97
CA SER A 93 -5.98 8.33 -1.82
C SER A 93 -5.89 9.59 -0.94
N LYS A 94 -6.94 10.41 -0.90
CA LYS A 94 -7.05 11.58 -0.02
C LYS A 94 -7.48 11.17 1.40
N THR A 95 -6.71 10.27 2.00
CA THR A 95 -6.73 10.09 3.46
C THR A 95 -5.83 11.17 4.05
N ARG A 96 -6.47 12.27 4.48
CA ARG A 96 -5.82 13.39 5.17
C ARG A 96 -5.25 12.93 6.51
#